data_AF-A0A954ULF8-F1
#
_entry.id   AF-A0A954ULF8-F1
#
_cell.length_a   1.000
_cell.length_b   1.000
_cell.length_c   1.000
_cell.angle_alpha   90.00
_cell.angle_beta   90.00
_cell.angle_gamma   90.00
#
_symmetry.space_group_name_H-M   'P 1'
#
loop_
_entity.id
_entity.type
_entity.pdbx_description
1 polymer ?
#
loop_
_entity_poly.entity_id
_entity_poly.type
_entity_poly.pdbx_seq_one_letter_code
_entity_poly.pdbx_strand_id
1 'polypeptide(L)'
;MKREISGGEQVPGSIAGKVVAVSDCGNLITDIAVSSLDAVPRDERVTIRCDEHETCGIYGLDHGQPPFTLLAVEGAGGALELVIVDDSAQIMLGVREGAPVEVVWD
;
A
#
# COMPACT_ATOMS: atom_id res chain seq x y z
N MET A 1 -11.59 2.65 34.27
CA MET A 1 -11.88 1.48 33.41
C MET A 1 -11.17 1.70 32.08
N LYS A 2 -9.92 1.25 31.93
CA LYS A 2 -9.23 1.24 30.64
C LYS A 2 -9.55 -0.10 29.99
N ARG A 3 -10.22 -0.11 28.84
CA ARG A 3 -10.48 -1.34 28.11
C ARG A 3 -9.16 -1.80 27.52
N GLU A 4 -8.74 -2.99 27.93
CA GLU A 4 -7.68 -3.76 27.31
C GLU A 4 -8.10 -4.04 25.86
N ILE A 5 -7.24 -3.72 24.91
CA ILE A 5 -7.41 -4.16 23.53
C ILE A 5 -6.72 -5.51 23.47
N SER A 6 -7.52 -6.56 23.39
CA SER A 6 -7.08 -7.92 23.13
C SER A 6 -6.28 -7.96 21.83
N GLY A 7 -4.97 -8.22 21.93
CA GLY A 7 -4.17 -8.66 20.80
C GLY A 7 -4.68 -10.03 20.37
N GLY A 8 -5.58 -10.06 19.40
CA GLY A 8 -5.86 -11.28 18.64
C GLY A 8 -4.61 -11.59 17.82
N GLU A 9 -4.16 -12.83 17.86
CA GLU A 9 -3.05 -13.30 17.01
C GLU A 9 -3.44 -13.05 15.54
N GLN A 10 -2.72 -12.15 14.89
CA GLN A 10 -2.90 -11.85 13.48
C GLN A 10 -2.32 -13.03 12.71
N VAL A 11 -3.16 -13.74 11.96
CA VAL A 11 -2.72 -14.89 11.17
C VAL A 11 -2.04 -14.39 9.90
N PRO A 12 -0.91 -15.00 9.48
CA PRO A 12 -0.30 -14.68 8.20
C PRO A 12 -1.30 -14.73 7.05
N GLY A 13 -1.17 -13.81 6.10
CA GLY A 13 -2.12 -13.69 5.00
C GLY A 13 -1.57 -12.93 3.81
N SER A 14 -2.33 -12.97 2.72
CA SER A 14 -2.03 -12.17 1.54
C SER A 14 -3.28 -11.71 0.80
N ILE A 15 -3.14 -10.61 0.07
CA ILE A 15 -4.13 -10.06 -0.86
C ILE A 15 -3.43 -9.84 -2.20
N ALA A 16 -4.01 -10.38 -3.27
CA ALA A 16 -3.53 -10.18 -4.64
C ALA A 16 -4.44 -9.19 -5.38
N GLY A 17 -3.83 -8.36 -6.20
CA GLY A 17 -4.48 -7.38 -7.05
C GLY A 17 -3.59 -6.96 -8.21
N LYS A 18 -3.89 -5.81 -8.80
CA LYS A 18 -3.10 -5.18 -9.86
C LYS A 18 -3.30 -3.68 -9.91
N VAL A 19 -2.39 -2.99 -10.59
CA VAL A 19 -2.57 -1.59 -10.97
C VAL A 19 -3.69 -1.49 -12.01
N VAL A 20 -4.68 -0.62 -11.78
CA VAL A 20 -5.83 -0.40 -12.69
C VAL A 20 -5.88 0.99 -13.29
N ALA A 21 -5.15 1.94 -12.72
CA ALA A 21 -5.04 3.29 -13.26
C ALA A 21 -3.75 3.96 -12.74
N VAL A 22 -3.39 5.07 -13.38
CA VAL A 22 -2.39 6.02 -12.87
C VAL A 22 -3.07 7.36 -12.67
N SER A 23 -2.86 7.98 -11.49
CA SER A 23 -3.36 9.32 -11.20
C SER A 23 -2.61 10.41 -11.98
N ASP A 24 -3.15 11.63 -12.02
CA ASP A 24 -2.50 12.78 -12.67
C ASP A 24 -1.11 13.12 -12.09
N CYS A 25 -0.85 12.76 -10.83
CA CYS A 25 0.44 12.97 -10.17
C CYS A 25 1.40 11.78 -10.36
N GLY A 26 0.97 10.70 -11.01
CA GLY A 26 1.80 9.52 -11.25
C GLY A 26 1.72 8.42 -10.19
N ASN A 27 0.81 8.50 -9.23
CA ASN A 27 0.54 7.41 -8.28
C ASN A 27 -0.09 6.22 -9.00
N LEU A 28 0.27 5.00 -8.60
CA LEU A 28 -0.29 3.77 -9.12
C LEU A 28 -1.53 3.38 -8.31
N ILE A 29 -2.71 3.40 -8.92
CA ILE A 29 -3.97 3.04 -8.27
C ILE A 29 -4.23 1.55 -8.49
N THR A 30 -4.48 0.79 -7.43
CA THR A 30 -4.75 -0.66 -7.51
C THR A 30 -6.24 -1.00 -7.44
N ASP A 31 -6.61 -2.25 -7.74
CA ASP A 31 -7.95 -2.78 -7.48
C ASP A 31 -8.15 -3.31 -6.04
N ILE A 32 -7.16 -3.12 -5.16
CA ILE A 32 -7.25 -3.51 -3.76
C ILE A 32 -7.98 -2.42 -2.99
N ALA A 33 -9.24 -2.66 -2.64
CA ALA A 33 -10.03 -1.74 -1.84
C ALA A 33 -9.44 -1.58 -0.43
N VAL A 34 -9.45 -0.34 0.09
CA VAL A 34 -8.97 -0.02 1.44
C VAL A 34 -9.73 -0.82 2.51
N SER A 35 -11.03 -1.05 2.32
CA SER A 35 -11.82 -1.89 3.24
C SER A 35 -11.35 -3.34 3.34
N SER A 36 -10.63 -3.84 2.33
CA SER A 36 -10.02 -5.18 2.39
C SER A 36 -8.79 -5.22 3.30
N LEU A 37 -8.27 -4.06 3.72
CA LEU A 37 -7.07 -3.89 4.54
C LEU A 37 -7.39 -3.60 6.02
N ASP A 38 -8.67 -3.64 6.42
CA ASP A 38 -9.11 -3.32 7.80
C ASP A 38 -8.44 -4.22 8.86
N ALA A 39 -8.13 -5.46 8.50
CA ALA A 39 -7.49 -6.45 9.39
C ALA A 39 -5.98 -6.60 9.14
N VAL A 40 -5.39 -5.84 8.20
CA VAL A 40 -3.98 -5.93 7.82
C VAL A 40 -3.14 -4.99 8.72
N PRO A 41 -1.98 -5.44 9.25
CA PRO A 41 -1.10 -4.56 10.02
C PRO A 41 -0.66 -3.33 9.20
N ARG A 42 -0.23 -2.26 9.88
CA ARG A 42 0.17 -0.99 9.22
C ARG A 42 1.67 -0.72 9.27
N ASP A 43 2.39 -1.56 9.98
CA ASP A 43 3.82 -1.44 10.22
C ASP A 43 4.64 -2.34 9.28
N GLU A 44 5.93 -2.45 9.57
CA GLU A 44 6.92 -3.19 8.77
C GLU A 44 6.65 -4.69 8.63
N ARG A 45 5.67 -5.26 9.35
CA ARG A 45 5.23 -6.66 9.16
C ARG A 45 4.45 -6.88 7.87
N VAL A 46 4.11 -5.82 7.14
CA VAL A 46 3.40 -5.91 5.87
C VAL A 46 4.32 -5.52 4.74
N THR A 47 4.44 -6.40 3.75
CA THR A 47 5.19 -6.16 2.53
C THR A 47 4.22 -5.98 1.37
N ILE A 48 4.41 -4.92 0.59
CA ILE A 48 3.68 -4.65 -0.63
C ILE A 48 4.65 -4.82 -1.80
N ARG A 49 4.32 -5.72 -2.71
CA ARG A 49 5.09 -6.02 -3.92
C ARG A 49 4.32 -5.54 -5.13
N CYS A 50 5.01 -4.87 -6.06
CA CYS A 50 4.46 -4.49 -7.34
C CYS A 50 5.53 -4.68 -8.42
N ASP A 51 5.33 -5.69 -9.25
CA ASP A 51 6.34 -6.17 -10.19
C ASP A 51 7.66 -6.51 -9.46
N GLU A 52 8.78 -5.87 -9.80
CA GLU A 52 10.09 -6.05 -9.14
C GLU A 52 10.32 -5.12 -7.93
N HIS A 53 9.35 -4.26 -7.60
CA HIS A 53 9.48 -3.25 -6.55
C HIS A 53 8.77 -3.68 -5.28
N GLU A 54 9.33 -3.30 -4.12
CA GLU A 54 8.73 -3.59 -2.82
C GLU A 54 8.85 -2.42 -1.84
N THR A 55 7.90 -2.35 -0.91
CA THR A 55 7.93 -1.46 0.25
C THR A 55 7.23 -2.14 1.44
N CYS A 56 7.43 -1.60 2.64
CA CYS A 56 6.84 -2.12 3.87
C CYS A 56 5.93 -1.10 4.55
N GLY A 57 4.88 -1.61 5.18
CA GLY A 57 3.86 -0.82 5.87
C GLY A 57 2.81 -0.22 4.94
N ILE A 58 1.66 0.09 5.53
CA ILE A 58 0.54 0.76 4.86
C ILE A 58 0.28 2.07 5.59
N TYR A 59 0.46 3.17 4.88
CA TYR A 59 0.40 4.51 5.46
C TYR A 59 -0.92 5.21 5.15
N GLY A 60 -1.32 6.14 6.03
CA GLY A 60 -2.35 7.13 5.69
C GLY A 60 -1.78 8.25 4.82
N LEU A 61 -2.65 9.15 4.36
CA LEU A 61 -2.25 10.29 3.52
C LEU A 61 -1.28 11.26 4.23
N ASP A 62 -1.31 11.32 5.56
CA ASP A 62 -0.44 12.18 6.39
C ASP A 62 0.85 11.44 6.86
N HIS A 63 1.49 10.68 5.97
CA HIS A 63 2.55 9.72 6.32
C HIS A 63 3.88 10.34 6.80
N GLY A 64 4.17 11.61 6.48
CA GLY A 64 5.37 12.34 6.94
C GLY A 64 6.72 11.73 6.53
N GLN A 65 6.72 10.87 5.50
CA GLN A 65 7.91 10.16 5.01
C GLN A 65 8.78 11.08 4.13
N PRO A 66 10.09 10.82 4.04
CA PRO A 66 10.99 11.69 3.28
C PRO A 66 10.75 11.59 1.77
N PRO A 67 11.16 12.63 1.00
CA PRO A 67 11.12 12.62 -0.47
C PRO A 67 11.79 11.38 -1.06
N PHE A 68 11.30 10.93 -2.21
CA PHE A 68 11.77 9.76 -2.96
C PHE A 68 11.58 8.40 -2.27
N THR A 69 10.73 8.33 -1.25
CA THR A 69 10.37 7.06 -0.60
C THR A 69 9.20 6.41 -1.32
N LEU A 70 9.30 5.10 -1.63
CA LEU A 70 8.18 4.29 -2.10
C LEU A 70 7.30 3.88 -0.94
N LEU A 71 6.00 4.19 -1.03
CA LEU A 71 5.00 3.89 -0.01
C LEU A 71 3.79 3.21 -0.61
N ALA A 72 3.15 2.37 0.21
CA ALA A 72 1.78 1.95 0.00
C ALA A 72 0.88 2.81 0.89
N VAL A 73 -0.10 3.51 0.29
CA VAL A 73 -1.00 4.43 1.00
C VAL A 73 -2.45 4.06 0.81
N GLU A 74 -3.26 4.31 1.84
CA GLU A 74 -4.72 4.32 1.70
C GLU A 74 -5.15 5.55 0.92
N GLY A 75 -5.36 5.37 -0.39
CA GLY A 75 -5.75 6.43 -1.30
C GLY A 75 -7.10 7.05 -0.94
N ALA A 76 -7.25 8.35 -1.20
CA ALA A 76 -8.49 9.08 -0.95
C ALA A 76 -9.68 8.52 -1.78
N GLY A 77 -9.38 7.82 -2.89
CA GLY A 77 -10.37 7.12 -3.71
C GLY A 77 -10.86 5.78 -3.16
N GLY A 78 -10.36 5.35 -1.98
CA GLY A 78 -10.76 4.08 -1.35
C GLY A 78 -10.03 2.85 -1.88
N ALA A 79 -8.93 3.03 -2.60
CA ALA A 79 -8.04 1.96 -3.06
C ALA A 79 -6.64 2.11 -2.46
N LEU A 80 -5.92 1.00 -2.36
CA LEU A 80 -4.49 1.03 -2.08
C LEU A 80 -3.78 1.68 -3.27
N GLU A 81 -2.93 2.66 -3.00
CA GLU A 81 -2.11 3.33 -3.99
C GLU A 81 -0.62 3.14 -3.68
N LEU A 82 0.21 3.07 -4.72
CA LEU A 82 1.67 3.14 -4.60
C LEU A 82 2.16 4.52 -5.02
N VAL A 83 2.93 5.13 -4.14
CA VAL A 83 3.35 6.53 -4.23
C VAL A 83 4.84 6.64 -4.04
N ILE A 84 5.49 7.51 -4.81
CA ILE A 84 6.80 8.04 -4.46
C ILE A 84 6.59 9.43 -3.88
N VAL A 85 7.10 9.68 -2.68
CA VAL A 85 6.98 11.00 -2.05
C VAL A 85 7.67 12.05 -2.93
N ASP A 86 6.95 13.11 -3.27
CA ASP A 86 7.40 14.24 -4.12
C ASP A 86 7.81 13.87 -5.57
N ASP A 87 7.44 12.68 -6.08
CA ASP A 87 7.74 12.27 -7.45
C ASP A 87 6.66 11.31 -8.03
N SER A 88 6.76 11.01 -9.32
CA SER A 88 5.86 10.10 -10.03
C SER A 88 6.31 8.64 -9.86
N ALA A 89 5.51 7.83 -9.16
CA ALA A 89 5.75 6.39 -9.06
C ALA A 89 5.75 5.71 -10.44
N GLN A 90 4.84 6.08 -11.34
CA GLN A 90 4.80 5.55 -12.69
C GLN A 90 6.12 5.79 -13.45
N ILE A 91 6.65 7.02 -13.41
CA ILE A 91 7.87 7.37 -14.15
C ILE A 91 9.09 6.72 -13.50
N MET A 92 9.22 6.80 -12.17
CA MET A 92 10.39 6.27 -11.47
C MET A 92 10.47 4.75 -11.48
N LEU A 93 9.33 4.07 -11.34
CA LEU A 93 9.28 2.61 -11.27
C LEU A 93 9.08 1.95 -12.63
N GLY A 94 8.62 2.70 -13.64
CA GLY A 94 8.32 2.18 -14.98
C GLY A 94 7.09 1.27 -15.03
N VAL A 95 6.29 1.25 -13.97
CA VAL A 95 5.11 0.37 -13.82
C VAL A 95 3.93 0.88 -14.66
N ARG A 96 3.13 -0.06 -15.19
CA ARG A 96 1.97 0.23 -16.02
C ARG A 96 0.70 -0.42 -15.47
N GLU A 97 -0.45 0.03 -15.95
CA GLU A 97 -1.73 -0.66 -15.74
C GLU A 97 -1.62 -2.15 -16.09
N GLY A 98 -2.21 -2.99 -15.25
CA GLY A 98 -2.14 -4.43 -15.32
C GLY A 98 -0.98 -5.07 -14.54
N ALA A 99 -0.02 -4.28 -14.04
CA ALA A 99 1.07 -4.82 -13.22
C ALA A 99 0.53 -5.48 -11.94
N PRO A 100 1.01 -6.69 -11.58
CA PRO A 100 0.53 -7.41 -10.41
C PRO A 100 0.95 -6.72 -9.13
N VAL A 101 0.05 -6.73 -8.13
CA VAL A 101 0.30 -6.22 -6.79
C VAL A 101 -0.03 -7.30 -5.76
N GLU A 102 0.84 -7.48 -4.76
CA GLU A 102 0.62 -8.40 -3.65
C GLU A 102 0.87 -7.67 -2.32
N VAL A 103 -0.05 -7.82 -1.37
CA VAL A 103 0.12 -7.41 0.04
C VAL A 103 0.28 -8.69 0.85
N VAL A 104 1.35 -8.82 1.63
CA VAL A 104 1.66 -10.02 2.43
C VAL A 104 1.99 -9.60 3.85
N TRP A 105 1.52 -10.34 4.86
CA TRP A 105 1.85 -10.10 6.27
C TRP A 105 1.96 -11.41 7.06
N ASP A 106 2.69 -11.34 8.18
CA ASP A 106 2.87 -12.41 9.17
C ASP A 106 2.69 -11.97 10.63
#